data_AF-A0A2M9IA94-F1
#
_entry.id   AF-A0A2M9IA94-F1
#
_cell.length_a   1.000
_cell.length_b   1.000
_cell.length_c   1.000
_cell.angle_alpha   90.00
_cell.angle_beta   90.00
_cell.angle_gamma   90.00
#
_symmetry.space_group_name_H-M   'P 1'
#
loop_
_entity.id
_entity.type
_entity.pdbx_description
1 polymer ?
#
loop_
_entity_poly.entity_id
_entity_poly.type
_entity_poly.pdbx_seq_one_letter_code
_entity_poly.pdbx_strand_id
1 'polypeptide(L)'
;MGGTVSRFGTPDFRVVSYAGNAEDVVLLRAFDQRTGGFFVDVGAGEPESGSVTRNLVHQLGWTGVNVEPLPERYARLVAARPDDVTLQVAVGTVPGRSRFHRVVAGPGQTGGSGLSTLRDDVAGRHRTNGWRTETLDVEVVTLESVLRAHAAPGFDLLKVDVEGAEADVLASADLQHWRPRVVVVEATVPLTAEPSHLEWEPNLLTAGYVLTLFDGLNRWYVREDEPELRVALSIPANTLDRWIPVAWAEQLGFPV
;
A
#
# COMPACT_ATOMS: atom_id res chain seq x y z
N MET A 1 -44.23 -2.58 -20.32
CA MET A 1 -42.79 -2.76 -20.02
C MET A 1 -42.18 -1.37 -19.90
N GLY A 2 -42.11 -0.85 -18.66
CA GLY A 2 -41.57 0.49 -18.40
C GLY A 2 -40.06 0.45 -18.47
N GLY A 3 -39.47 1.06 -19.50
CA GLY A 3 -38.04 1.27 -19.55
C GLY A 3 -37.63 2.23 -18.44
N THR A 4 -36.81 1.75 -17.51
CA THR A 4 -36.17 2.60 -16.51
C THR A 4 -35.22 3.53 -17.25
N VAL A 5 -35.65 4.76 -17.50
CA VAL A 5 -34.74 5.82 -17.93
C VAL A 5 -33.82 6.10 -16.75
N SER A 6 -32.55 5.72 -16.88
CA SER A 6 -31.54 6.08 -15.89
C SER A 6 -31.55 7.59 -15.71
N ARG A 7 -31.69 8.07 -14.47
CA ARG A 7 -31.64 9.51 -14.13
C ARG A 7 -30.28 10.15 -14.42
N PHE A 8 -29.27 9.32 -14.70
CA PHE A 8 -27.90 9.71 -15.01
C PHE A 8 -27.50 9.06 -16.35
N GLY A 9 -26.68 9.76 -17.15
CA GLY A 9 -26.14 9.21 -18.40
C GLY A 9 -25.34 7.92 -18.15
N THR A 10 -25.04 7.17 -19.21
CA THR A 10 -24.17 5.99 -19.11
C THR A 10 -22.82 6.41 -18.53
N PRO A 11 -22.36 5.81 -17.41
CA PRO A 11 -21.05 6.13 -16.85
C PRO A 11 -19.93 5.84 -17.85
N ASP A 12 -19.01 6.79 -18.04
CA ASP A 12 -17.78 6.62 -18.83
C ASP A 12 -16.63 6.31 -17.87
N PHE A 13 -16.54 5.06 -17.40
CA PHE A 13 -15.42 4.60 -16.60
C PHE A 13 -14.25 4.17 -17.51
N ARG A 14 -13.05 4.65 -17.19
CA ARG A 14 -11.81 4.43 -17.94
C ARG A 14 -10.73 3.71 -17.15
N VAL A 15 -10.82 3.76 -15.82
CA VAL A 15 -9.84 3.15 -14.91
C VAL A 15 -10.57 2.22 -13.95
N VAL A 16 -10.12 0.98 -13.84
CA VAL A 16 -10.54 0.09 -12.76
C VAL A 16 -9.58 0.28 -11.60
N SER A 17 -10.10 0.61 -10.43
CA SER A 17 -9.33 0.71 -9.19
C SER A 17 -9.27 -0.65 -8.50
N TYR A 18 -8.06 -1.01 -8.08
CA TYR A 18 -7.75 -2.24 -7.37
C TYR A 18 -7.50 -1.99 -5.88
N ALA A 19 -7.24 -0.73 -5.50
CA ALA A 19 -6.94 -0.34 -4.14
C ALA A 19 -8.22 -0.02 -3.34
N GLY A 20 -8.13 -0.14 -2.01
CA GLY A 20 -9.29 -0.01 -1.11
C GLY A 20 -9.91 1.40 -1.12
N ASN A 21 -9.08 2.43 -1.24
CA ASN A 21 -9.47 3.84 -1.26
C ASN A 21 -9.11 4.53 -2.60
N ALA A 22 -8.92 3.73 -3.66
CA ALA A 22 -8.51 4.16 -5.00
C ALA A 22 -7.18 4.95 -5.06
N GLU A 23 -6.25 4.59 -4.17
CA GLU A 23 -4.88 5.09 -4.12
C GLU A 23 -4.15 4.89 -5.45
N ASP A 24 -4.36 3.74 -6.09
CA ASP A 24 -3.79 3.39 -7.39
C ASP A 24 -4.26 4.35 -8.51
N VAL A 25 -5.48 4.87 -8.44
CA VAL A 25 -6.01 5.89 -9.36
C VAL A 25 -5.32 7.24 -9.12
N VAL A 26 -5.11 7.61 -7.85
CA VAL A 26 -4.39 8.83 -7.47
C VAL A 26 -2.95 8.79 -8.00
N LEU A 27 -2.28 7.65 -7.87
CA LEU A 27 -0.93 7.43 -8.40
C LEU A 27 -0.89 7.49 -9.93
N LEU A 28 -1.84 6.85 -10.62
CA LEU A 28 -1.93 6.93 -12.08
C LEU A 28 -2.06 8.38 -12.58
N ARG A 29 -2.91 9.18 -11.92
CA ARG A 29 -3.06 10.60 -12.23
C ARG A 29 -1.75 11.36 -11.95
N ALA A 30 -1.14 11.13 -10.80
CA ALA A 30 0.04 11.88 -10.38
C ALA A 30 1.26 11.65 -11.24
N PHE A 31 1.45 10.41 -11.71
CA PHE A 31 2.56 10.07 -12.59
C PHE A 31 2.26 10.29 -14.08
N ASP A 32 1.07 10.78 -14.45
CA ASP A 32 0.67 11.23 -15.80
C ASP A 32 1.25 10.39 -16.94
N GLN A 33 0.98 9.08 -16.93
CA GLN A 33 1.45 8.14 -17.96
C GLN A 33 2.98 7.94 -18.03
N ARG A 34 3.75 8.32 -16.99
CA ARG A 34 5.17 7.99 -16.88
C ARG A 34 5.34 6.48 -16.81
N THR A 35 5.89 5.90 -17.88
CA THR A 35 6.15 4.47 -17.97
C THR A 35 7.47 4.07 -17.33
N GLY A 36 7.58 2.83 -16.85
CA GLY A 36 8.84 2.25 -16.37
C GLY A 36 9.40 2.89 -15.10
N GLY A 37 8.54 3.34 -14.19
CA GLY A 37 8.96 3.78 -12.85
C GLY A 37 9.25 2.61 -11.92
N PHE A 38 9.77 2.93 -10.73
CA PHE A 38 10.18 1.94 -9.74
C PHE A 38 9.50 2.15 -8.39
N PHE A 39 9.00 1.07 -7.79
CA PHE A 39 8.37 1.11 -6.47
C PHE A 39 9.01 0.12 -5.47
N VAL A 40 8.83 0.42 -4.19
CA VAL A 40 9.06 -0.50 -3.07
C VAL A 40 7.77 -0.53 -2.24
N ASP A 41 7.15 -1.70 -2.13
CA ASP A 41 5.88 -1.94 -1.45
C ASP A 41 6.11 -2.84 -0.22
N VAL A 42 6.13 -2.22 0.96
CA VAL A 42 6.32 -2.90 2.24
C VAL A 42 4.95 -3.25 2.82
N GLY A 43 4.70 -4.54 2.96
CA GLY A 43 3.36 -5.09 3.21
C GLY A 43 2.54 -5.12 1.93
N ALA A 44 3.09 -5.75 0.89
CA ALA A 44 2.51 -5.75 -0.45
C ALA A 44 1.14 -6.45 -0.55
N GLY A 45 0.81 -7.36 0.36
CA GLY A 45 -0.51 -7.97 0.42
C GLY A 45 -0.81 -8.86 -0.78
N GLU A 46 -1.95 -8.63 -1.42
CA GLU A 46 -2.34 -9.35 -2.64
C GLU A 46 -1.87 -8.59 -3.89
N PRO A 47 -1.51 -9.29 -4.99
CA PRO A 47 -1.08 -8.63 -6.23
C PRO A 47 -2.18 -7.80 -6.91
N GLU A 48 -3.45 -8.09 -6.62
CA GLU A 48 -4.63 -7.47 -7.24
C GLU A 48 -5.54 -6.81 -6.21
N SER A 49 -6.20 -7.59 -5.34
CA SER A 49 -7.19 -7.05 -4.41
C SER A 49 -6.56 -6.18 -3.32
N GLY A 50 -6.96 -4.91 -3.25
CA GLY A 50 -6.38 -3.94 -2.31
C GLY A 50 -5.02 -3.40 -2.76
N SER A 51 -4.53 -3.76 -3.95
CA SER A 51 -3.19 -3.39 -4.38
C SER A 51 -3.10 -1.93 -4.85
N VAL A 52 -2.32 -1.13 -4.14
CA VAL A 52 -1.96 0.25 -4.52
C VAL A 52 -1.07 0.30 -5.77
N THR A 53 -0.29 -0.75 -6.01
CA THR A 53 0.73 -0.80 -7.08
C THR A 53 0.28 -1.47 -8.39
N ARG A 54 -0.89 -2.12 -8.42
CA ARG A 54 -1.37 -2.93 -9.57
C ARG A 54 -1.41 -2.11 -10.85
N ASN A 55 -2.06 -0.95 -10.80
CA ASN A 55 -2.22 -0.13 -11.99
C ASN A 55 -0.90 0.49 -12.48
N LEU A 56 0.08 0.71 -11.59
CA LEU A 56 1.43 1.12 -12.00
C LEU A 56 2.13 0.03 -12.81
N VAL A 57 2.02 -1.23 -12.38
CA VAL A 57 2.58 -2.38 -13.10
C VAL A 57 1.87 -2.56 -14.45
N HIS A 58 0.55 -2.71 -14.45
CA HIS A 58 -0.19 -3.13 -15.64
C HIS A 58 -0.41 -2.01 -16.67
N GLN A 59 -0.58 -0.76 -16.24
CA GLN A 59 -0.85 0.34 -17.17
C GLN A 59 0.41 1.13 -17.53
N LEU A 60 1.37 1.23 -16.60
CA LEU A 60 2.57 2.03 -16.79
C LEU A 60 3.84 1.18 -16.96
N GLY A 61 3.75 -0.15 -16.86
CA GLY A 61 4.91 -1.04 -16.99
C GLY A 61 5.97 -0.80 -15.91
N TRP A 62 5.54 -0.42 -14.71
CA TRP A 62 6.45 -0.27 -13.57
C TRP A 62 6.87 -1.64 -13.05
N THR A 63 8.06 -1.68 -12.47
CA THR A 63 8.59 -2.85 -11.76
C THR A 63 9.01 -2.43 -10.36
N GLY A 64 9.08 -3.35 -9.41
CA GLY A 64 9.44 -2.97 -8.06
C GLY A 64 9.87 -4.11 -7.14
N VAL A 65 9.91 -3.78 -5.87
CA VAL A 65 10.14 -4.72 -4.78
C VAL A 65 8.86 -4.88 -3.97
N ASN A 66 8.37 -6.11 -3.87
CA ASN A 66 7.26 -6.47 -2.98
C ASN A 66 7.83 -7.14 -1.73
N VAL A 67 7.49 -6.65 -0.53
CA VAL A 67 7.87 -7.28 0.73
C VAL A 67 6.60 -7.80 1.43
N GLU A 68 6.51 -9.11 1.61
CA GLU A 68 5.32 -9.77 2.15
C GLU A 68 5.70 -11.05 2.93
N PRO A 69 5.52 -11.08 4.26
CA PRO A 69 5.94 -12.22 5.09
C PRO A 69 5.04 -13.47 4.95
N LEU A 70 3.77 -13.34 4.57
CA LEU A 70 2.85 -14.47 4.50
C LEU A 70 3.17 -15.38 3.30
N PRO A 71 3.45 -16.68 3.50
CA PRO A 71 3.89 -17.58 2.43
C PRO A 71 2.93 -17.65 1.24
N GLU A 72 1.63 -17.68 1.49
CA GLU A 72 0.63 -17.77 0.43
C GLU A 72 0.50 -16.50 -0.41
N ARG A 73 0.73 -15.33 0.19
CA ARG A 73 0.68 -14.04 -0.51
C ARG A 73 1.96 -13.81 -1.30
N TYR A 74 3.10 -14.11 -0.69
CA TYR A 74 4.38 -14.19 -1.37
C TYR A 74 4.29 -15.03 -2.65
N ALA A 75 3.75 -16.25 -2.56
CA ALA A 75 3.62 -17.13 -3.73
C ALA A 75 2.72 -16.53 -4.83
N ARG A 76 1.63 -15.84 -4.46
CA ARG A 76 0.75 -15.15 -5.41
C ARG A 76 1.42 -13.94 -6.06
N LEU A 77 2.17 -13.14 -5.30
CA LEU A 77 2.95 -12.01 -5.81
C LEU A 77 4.00 -12.48 -6.82
N VAL A 78 4.78 -13.51 -6.49
CA VAL A 78 5.77 -14.10 -7.43
C VAL A 78 5.10 -14.59 -8.72
N ALA A 79 3.95 -15.24 -8.61
CA ALA A 79 3.24 -15.76 -9.78
C ALA A 79 2.66 -14.64 -10.66
N ALA A 80 2.13 -13.58 -10.05
CA ALA A 80 1.47 -12.48 -10.76
C ALA A 80 2.44 -11.42 -11.28
N ARG A 81 3.61 -11.26 -10.64
CA ARG A 81 4.59 -10.20 -10.92
C ARG A 81 6.00 -10.80 -11.14
N PRO A 82 6.21 -11.57 -12.23
CA PRO A 82 7.49 -12.25 -12.47
C PRO A 82 8.66 -11.30 -12.75
N ASP A 83 8.38 -10.05 -13.13
CA ASP A 83 9.40 -9.01 -13.39
C ASP A 83 9.77 -8.21 -12.12
N ASP A 84 9.02 -8.40 -11.02
CA ASP A 84 9.32 -7.79 -9.72
C ASP A 84 10.26 -8.66 -8.88
N VAL A 85 10.98 -8.03 -7.96
CA VAL A 85 11.61 -8.74 -6.84
C VAL A 85 10.57 -8.91 -5.74
N THR A 86 10.26 -10.14 -5.35
CA THR A 86 9.38 -10.42 -4.20
C THR A 86 10.18 -11.06 -3.07
N LEU A 87 10.08 -10.51 -1.86
CA LEU A 87 10.81 -10.95 -0.67
C LEU A 87 9.83 -11.48 0.39
N GLN A 88 10.05 -12.72 0.84
CA GLN A 88 9.27 -13.34 1.91
C GLN A 88 9.81 -12.99 3.30
N VAL A 89 9.80 -11.71 3.64
CA VAL A 89 10.36 -11.17 4.89
C VAL A 89 9.43 -10.12 5.47
N ALA A 90 9.60 -9.81 6.76
CA ALA A 90 9.06 -8.60 7.36
C ALA A 90 10.16 -7.53 7.47
N VAL A 91 9.76 -6.27 7.65
CA VAL A 91 10.68 -5.14 7.79
C VAL A 91 10.59 -4.55 9.19
N GLY A 92 11.73 -4.25 9.80
CA GLY A 92 11.80 -3.60 11.11
C GLY A 92 13.22 -3.14 11.46
N THR A 93 13.39 -2.63 12.68
CA THR A 93 14.67 -2.05 13.15
C THR A 93 15.67 -3.10 13.65
N VAL A 94 15.21 -4.28 14.04
CA VAL A 94 16.05 -5.37 14.57
C VAL A 94 16.04 -6.56 13.60
N PRO A 95 17.10 -6.74 12.78
CA PRO A 95 17.17 -7.86 11.86
C PRO A 95 17.32 -9.20 12.60
N GLY A 96 16.79 -10.27 12.02
CA GLY A 96 16.85 -11.61 12.61
C GLY A 96 15.57 -12.39 12.36
N ARG A 97 15.13 -13.16 13.36
CA ARG A 97 13.84 -13.86 13.31
C ARG A 97 12.91 -13.27 14.36
N SER A 98 11.66 -13.07 13.98
CA SER A 98 10.61 -12.62 14.90
C SER A 98 9.33 -13.43 14.72
N ARG A 99 8.53 -13.45 15.78
CA ARG A 99 7.17 -13.98 15.73
C ARG A 99 6.30 -12.98 14.98
N PHE A 100 5.64 -13.47 13.95
CA PHE A 100 4.63 -12.73 13.20
C PHE A 100 3.25 -13.31 13.49
N HIS A 101 2.27 -12.43 13.67
CA HIS A 101 0.89 -12.79 14.00
C HIS A 101 0.05 -12.74 12.74
N ARG A 102 -0.24 -13.92 12.19
CA ARG A 102 -1.20 -14.07 11.12
C ARG A 102 -2.61 -13.94 11.67
N VAL A 103 -3.33 -12.91 11.26
CA VAL A 103 -4.75 -12.77 11.60
C VAL A 103 -5.57 -13.63 10.64
N VAL A 104 -6.48 -14.42 11.20
CA VAL A 104 -7.38 -15.30 10.45
C VAL A 104 -8.81 -15.09 10.94
N ALA A 105 -9.78 -15.37 10.06
CA ALA A 105 -11.20 -15.21 10.34
C ALA A 105 -11.63 -15.88 11.66
N GLY A 106 -12.22 -15.09 12.55
CA GLY A 106 -12.96 -15.57 13.71
C GLY A 106 -14.42 -15.92 13.36
N PRO A 107 -15.21 -16.34 14.36
CA PRO A 107 -16.64 -16.63 14.17
C PRO A 107 -17.39 -15.41 13.59
N GLY A 108 -18.06 -15.60 12.45
CA GLY A 108 -18.82 -14.53 11.78
C GLY A 108 -17.98 -13.52 10.99
N GLN A 109 -16.67 -13.75 10.85
CA GLN A 109 -15.76 -12.92 10.07
C GLN A 109 -15.29 -13.67 8.82
N THR A 110 -14.84 -12.92 7.81
CA THR A 110 -14.19 -13.44 6.61
C THR A 110 -12.88 -12.70 6.37
N GLY A 111 -11.90 -13.36 5.76
CA GLY A 111 -10.57 -12.78 5.53
C GLY A 111 -9.74 -12.64 6.80
N GLY A 112 -9.08 -11.49 6.96
CA GLY A 112 -8.27 -11.14 8.12
C GLY A 112 -6.76 -11.15 7.87
N SER A 113 -6.25 -11.85 6.85
CA SER A 113 -4.80 -11.91 6.60
C SER A 113 -4.16 -10.56 6.31
N GLY A 114 -4.95 -9.57 5.84
CA GLY A 114 -4.53 -8.16 5.71
C GLY A 114 -3.99 -7.60 7.02
N LEU A 115 -4.67 -7.91 8.12
CA LEU A 115 -4.43 -7.40 9.47
C LEU A 115 -3.24 -8.06 10.19
N SER A 116 -2.41 -8.81 9.46
CA SER A 116 -1.32 -9.57 10.06
C SER A 116 -0.15 -8.66 10.40
N THR A 117 0.50 -8.89 11.54
CA THR A 117 1.39 -7.89 12.13
C THR A 117 2.55 -8.49 12.92
N LEU A 118 3.65 -7.74 13.04
CA LEU A 118 4.73 -8.03 13.99
C LEU A 118 4.38 -7.60 15.43
N ARG A 119 3.31 -6.82 15.62
CA ARG A 119 2.97 -6.16 16.88
C ARG A 119 2.07 -7.04 17.77
N ASP A 120 2.60 -7.48 18.92
CA ASP A 120 1.85 -8.29 19.91
C ASP A 120 0.58 -7.57 20.42
N ASP A 121 0.66 -6.26 20.63
CA ASP A 121 -0.43 -5.39 21.09
C ASP A 121 -1.54 -5.26 20.06
N VAL A 122 -1.18 -5.06 18.78
CA VAL A 122 -2.13 -5.04 17.66
C VAL A 122 -2.82 -6.40 17.52
N ALA A 123 -2.06 -7.51 17.52
CA ALA A 123 -2.60 -8.86 17.51
C ALA A 123 -3.54 -9.13 18.70
N GLY A 124 -3.20 -8.62 19.89
CA GLY A 124 -4.04 -8.66 21.08
C GLY A 124 -5.38 -7.94 20.90
N ARG A 125 -5.37 -6.75 20.30
CA ARG A 125 -6.59 -5.99 19.98
C ARG A 125 -7.47 -6.73 18.98
N HIS A 126 -6.89 -7.33 17.93
CA HIS A 126 -7.65 -8.16 16.98
C HIS A 126 -8.34 -9.34 17.67
N ARG A 127 -7.65 -10.04 18.57
CA ARG A 127 -8.25 -11.13 19.36
C ARG A 127 -9.43 -10.66 20.21
N THR A 128 -9.30 -9.51 20.87
CA THR A 128 -10.40 -8.91 21.65
C THR A 128 -11.60 -8.55 20.76
N ASN A 129 -11.35 -8.18 19.50
CA ASN A 129 -12.37 -7.86 18.50
C ASN A 129 -12.89 -9.10 17.73
N GLY A 130 -12.69 -10.30 18.27
CA GLY A 130 -13.27 -11.54 17.76
C GLY A 130 -12.46 -12.23 16.67
N TRP A 131 -11.34 -11.66 16.23
CA TRP A 131 -10.43 -12.34 15.29
C TRP A 131 -9.65 -13.46 15.97
N ARG A 132 -9.17 -14.41 15.16
CA ARG A 132 -8.19 -15.41 15.61
C ARG A 132 -6.81 -15.02 15.11
N THR A 133 -5.79 -15.45 15.83
CA THR A 133 -4.39 -15.24 15.43
C THR A 133 -3.63 -16.55 15.46
N GLU A 134 -2.87 -16.80 14.42
CA GLU A 134 -1.86 -17.85 14.33
C GLU A 134 -0.47 -17.20 14.34
N THR A 135 0.56 -17.93 14.76
CA THR A 135 1.92 -17.41 14.78
C THR A 135 2.81 -18.14 13.79
N LEU A 136 3.65 -17.41 13.07
CA LEU A 136 4.72 -17.94 12.25
C LEU A 136 6.03 -17.22 12.57
N ASP A 137 7.15 -17.92 12.48
CA ASP A 137 8.46 -17.29 12.61
C ASP A 137 8.92 -16.82 11.23
N VAL A 138 9.10 -15.52 11.08
CA VAL A 138 9.51 -14.87 9.83
C VAL A 138 10.91 -14.28 9.97
N GLU A 139 11.61 -14.14 8.85
CA GLU A 139 12.81 -13.32 8.79
C GLU A 139 12.42 -11.84 8.82
N VAL A 140 13.16 -11.06 9.59
CA VAL A 140 13.05 -9.61 9.69
C VAL A 140 14.34 -9.00 9.14
N VAL A 141 14.19 -8.07 8.22
CA VAL A 141 15.30 -7.28 7.64
C VAL A 141 15.04 -5.79 7.86
N THR A 142 16.04 -4.95 7.62
CA THR A 142 15.84 -3.49 7.64
C THR A 142 15.43 -2.99 6.26
N LEU A 143 14.68 -1.89 6.19
CA LEU A 143 14.37 -1.22 4.93
C LEU A 143 15.68 -0.80 4.22
N GLU A 144 16.68 -0.35 4.97
CA GLU A 144 18.02 -0.04 4.46
C GLU A 144 18.62 -1.22 3.66
N SER A 145 18.51 -2.45 4.17
CA SER A 145 19.06 -3.63 3.50
C SER A 145 18.31 -4.00 2.22
N VAL A 146 16.98 -3.83 2.21
CA VAL A 146 16.14 -4.03 1.02
C VAL A 146 16.51 -3.01 -0.05
N LEU A 147 16.56 -1.72 0.32
CA LEU A 147 16.89 -0.63 -0.60
C LEU A 147 18.29 -0.78 -1.17
N ARG A 148 19.28 -1.13 -0.33
CA ARG A 148 20.66 -1.38 -0.78
C ARG A 148 20.79 -2.48 -1.81
N ALA A 149 19.97 -3.53 -1.69
CA ALA A 149 20.04 -4.68 -2.59
C ALA A 149 19.30 -4.46 -3.92
N HIS A 150 18.25 -3.63 -3.92
CA HIS A 150 17.27 -3.64 -5.01
C HIS A 150 16.87 -2.27 -5.55
N ALA A 151 17.17 -1.18 -4.87
CA ALA A 151 16.75 0.16 -5.27
C ALA A 151 17.95 1.07 -5.58
N ALA A 152 17.67 2.15 -6.30
CA ALA A 152 18.57 3.29 -6.44
C ALA A 152 17.99 4.49 -5.69
N PRO A 153 18.81 5.34 -5.05
CA PRO A 153 18.33 6.58 -4.47
C PRO A 153 17.54 7.43 -5.48
N GLY A 154 16.44 8.03 -5.03
CA GLY A 154 15.54 8.82 -5.88
C GLY A 154 14.51 8.01 -6.67
N PHE A 155 14.28 6.74 -6.33
CA PHE A 155 13.21 5.92 -6.90
C PHE A 155 11.81 6.53 -6.70
N ASP A 156 10.81 6.07 -7.45
CA ASP A 156 9.58 6.84 -7.60
C ASP A 156 8.61 6.71 -6.40
N LEU A 157 8.39 5.50 -5.88
CA LEU A 157 7.37 5.25 -4.85
C LEU A 157 7.85 4.32 -3.74
N LEU A 158 7.70 4.75 -2.49
CA LEU A 158 7.71 3.87 -1.31
C LEU A 158 6.31 3.79 -0.72
N LYS A 159 5.72 2.60 -0.64
CA LYS A 159 4.46 2.36 0.07
C LYS A 159 4.71 1.49 1.30
N VAL A 160 4.10 1.85 2.43
CA VAL A 160 4.24 1.16 3.71
C VAL A 160 2.86 0.97 4.35
N ASP A 161 2.49 -0.28 4.57
CA ASP A 161 1.26 -0.69 5.26
C ASP A 161 1.59 -2.03 5.93
N VAL A 162 1.88 -2.01 7.21
CA VAL A 162 2.39 -3.17 7.96
C VAL A 162 1.65 -3.38 9.28
N GLU A 163 0.42 -2.85 9.33
CA GLU A 163 -0.55 -3.04 10.41
C GLU A 163 0.05 -2.68 11.79
N GLY A 164 0.52 -1.44 11.91
CA GLY A 164 0.96 -0.82 13.17
C GLY A 164 2.47 -0.83 13.41
N ALA A 165 3.28 -1.29 12.46
CA ALA A 165 4.75 -1.28 12.52
C ALA A 165 5.39 -0.22 11.60
N GLU A 166 4.60 0.75 11.11
CA GLU A 166 5.04 1.73 10.10
C GLU A 166 6.23 2.56 10.60
N ALA A 167 6.23 2.93 11.89
CA ALA A 167 7.32 3.68 12.51
C ALA A 167 8.64 2.89 12.50
N ASP A 168 8.59 1.58 12.79
CA ASP A 168 9.78 0.72 12.77
C ASP A 168 10.33 0.54 11.35
N VAL A 169 9.44 0.43 10.35
CA VAL A 169 9.85 0.36 8.94
C VAL A 169 10.58 1.64 8.52
N LEU A 170 9.97 2.80 8.75
CA LEU A 170 10.51 4.10 8.33
C LEU A 170 11.80 4.46 9.10
N ALA A 171 11.93 4.06 10.37
CA ALA A 171 13.14 4.26 11.16
C ALA A 171 14.31 3.33 10.75
N SER A 172 14.05 2.32 9.92
CA SER A 172 15.05 1.32 9.53
C SER A 172 15.81 1.64 8.23
N ALA A 173 15.66 2.86 7.69
CA ALA A 173 16.42 3.37 6.53
C ALA A 173 16.70 4.89 6.62
N ASP A 174 17.76 5.33 5.96
CA ASP A 174 18.04 6.76 5.78
C ASP A 174 17.21 7.32 4.60
N LEU A 175 16.03 7.86 4.90
CA LEU A 175 15.15 8.44 3.89
C LEU A 175 15.62 9.81 3.37
N GLN A 176 16.63 10.45 3.98
CA GLN A 176 17.31 11.61 3.38
C GLN A 176 18.26 11.17 2.26
N HIS A 177 18.89 10.00 2.40
CA HIS A 177 19.73 9.41 1.37
C HIS A 177 18.92 8.75 0.25
N TRP A 178 18.09 7.77 0.60
CA TRP A 178 17.32 6.97 -0.38
C TRP A 178 16.26 7.80 -1.09
N ARG A 179 15.64 8.71 -0.35
CA ARG A 179 14.87 9.85 -0.85
C ARG A 179 13.93 9.55 -2.03
N PRO A 180 13.01 8.55 -1.91
CA PRO A 180 11.98 8.31 -2.93
C PRO A 180 11.16 9.56 -3.24
N ARG A 181 10.62 9.66 -4.47
CA ARG A 181 9.85 10.84 -4.90
C ARG A 181 8.53 10.97 -4.11
N VAL A 182 7.85 9.84 -3.89
CA VAL A 182 6.58 9.74 -3.18
C VAL A 182 6.67 8.69 -2.08
N VAL A 183 6.11 9.00 -0.90
CA VAL A 183 5.95 8.05 0.21
C VAL A 183 4.47 7.98 0.58
N VAL A 184 3.91 6.78 0.62
CA VAL A 184 2.52 6.51 1.02
C VAL A 184 2.56 5.60 2.23
N VAL A 185 1.94 6.02 3.34
CA VAL A 185 1.98 5.28 4.61
C VAL A 185 0.57 5.16 5.16
N GLU A 186 0.16 3.94 5.54
CA GLU A 186 -1.07 3.78 6.31
C GLU A 186 -0.94 4.54 7.64
N ALA A 187 -1.92 5.39 7.96
CA ALA A 187 -1.80 6.41 8.98
C ALA A 187 -2.93 6.36 10.02
N THR A 188 -3.63 5.23 10.11
CA THR A 188 -4.63 4.97 11.13
C THR A 188 -4.30 3.71 11.95
N VAL A 189 -4.84 3.63 13.16
CA VAL A 189 -4.81 2.38 13.92
C VAL A 189 -5.70 1.36 13.21
N PRO A 190 -5.23 0.10 13.00
CA PRO A 190 -5.94 -0.91 12.22
C PRO A 190 -7.45 -1.00 12.50
N LEU A 191 -8.26 -0.92 11.44
CA LEU A 191 -9.73 -0.92 11.44
C LEU A 191 -10.39 0.28 12.15
N THR A 192 -9.70 1.41 12.29
CA THR A 192 -10.26 2.63 12.91
C THR A 192 -9.93 3.87 12.09
N ALA A 193 -10.51 5.01 12.47
CA ALA A 193 -10.13 6.34 11.97
C ALA A 193 -9.18 7.07 12.95
N GLU A 194 -8.68 6.40 13.99
CA GLU A 194 -7.74 6.98 14.93
C GLU A 194 -6.37 7.15 14.26
N PRO A 195 -5.77 8.35 14.24
CA PRO A 195 -4.50 8.55 13.55
C PRO A 195 -3.30 7.88 14.25
N SER A 196 -2.42 7.22 13.50
CA SER A 196 -1.17 6.59 13.99
C SER A 196 0.11 7.33 13.60
N HIS A 197 0.03 8.28 12.67
CA HIS A 197 1.18 8.99 12.08
C HIS A 197 2.09 9.77 13.04
N LEU A 198 1.62 10.12 14.24
CA LEU A 198 2.37 10.98 15.17
C LEU A 198 3.71 10.35 15.57
N GLU A 199 3.81 9.02 15.48
CA GLU A 199 5.01 8.25 15.79
C GLU A 199 6.12 8.36 14.73
N TRP A 200 5.77 8.65 13.47
CA TRP A 200 6.72 8.56 12.35
C TRP A 200 6.78 9.80 11.45
N GLU A 201 5.73 10.63 11.42
CA GLU A 201 5.66 11.82 10.55
C GLU A 201 6.82 12.81 10.78
N PRO A 202 7.26 13.11 12.02
CA PRO A 202 8.39 14.02 12.23
C PRO A 202 9.67 13.60 11.50
N ASN A 203 9.89 12.29 11.31
CA ASN A 203 11.07 11.77 10.61
C ASN A 203 11.01 12.06 9.11
N LEU A 204 9.83 11.89 8.48
CA LEU A 204 9.63 12.25 7.07
C LEU A 204 9.77 13.75 6.85
N LEU A 205 9.16 14.58 7.72
CA LEU A 205 9.27 16.02 7.61
C LEU A 205 10.73 16.50 7.75
N THR A 206 11.48 15.93 8.70
CA THR A 206 12.92 16.20 8.85
C THR A 206 13.73 15.72 7.65
N ALA A 207 13.26 14.69 6.94
CA ALA A 207 13.89 14.19 5.73
C ALA A 207 13.60 15.00 4.45
N GLY A 208 12.91 16.15 4.56
CA GLY A 208 12.60 17.02 3.43
C GLY A 208 11.36 16.60 2.65
N TYR A 209 10.44 15.89 3.29
CA TYR A 209 9.13 15.57 2.74
C TYR A 209 8.05 16.53 3.22
N VAL A 210 7.06 16.76 2.36
CA VAL A 210 5.86 17.52 2.69
C VAL A 210 4.62 16.65 2.57
N LEU A 211 3.73 16.74 3.57
CA LEU A 211 2.41 16.11 3.51
C LEU A 211 1.61 16.76 2.38
N THR A 212 0.99 15.94 1.54
CA THR A 212 0.18 16.41 0.40
C THR A 212 -1.28 15.96 0.46
N LEU A 213 -1.54 14.77 0.98
CA LEU A 213 -2.89 14.22 1.08
C LEU A 213 -3.00 13.30 2.31
N PHE A 214 -4.16 13.38 2.98
CA PHE A 214 -4.67 12.33 3.84
C PHE A 214 -6.00 11.89 3.23
N ASP A 215 -6.08 10.64 2.77
CA ASP A 215 -7.28 10.13 2.07
C ASP A 215 -8.31 9.50 3.01
N GLY A 216 -8.06 9.53 4.32
CA GLY A 216 -8.87 8.91 5.36
C GLY A 216 -8.25 7.62 5.93
N LEU A 217 -7.29 7.03 5.22
CA LEU A 217 -6.51 5.87 5.68
C LEU A 217 -5.01 6.14 5.55
N ASN A 218 -4.57 6.50 4.34
CA ASN A 218 -3.17 6.72 4.03
C ASN A 218 -2.81 8.20 4.07
N ARG A 219 -1.58 8.48 4.49
CA ARG A 219 -0.93 9.77 4.30
C ARG A 219 0.12 9.69 3.21
N TRP A 220 0.13 10.75 2.43
CA TRP A 220 0.91 10.88 1.23
C TRP A 220 1.90 12.01 1.41
N TYR A 221 3.16 11.73 1.14
CA TYR A 221 4.26 12.66 1.22
C TYR A 221 5.01 12.71 -0.09
N VAL A 222 5.49 13.90 -0.43
CA VAL A 222 6.29 14.16 -1.63
C VAL A 222 7.54 14.92 -1.20
N ARG A 223 8.65 14.71 -1.91
CA ARG A 223 9.85 15.53 -1.68
C ARG A 223 9.52 17.00 -1.87
N GLU A 224 10.07 17.86 -1.03
CA GLU A 224 9.81 19.30 -1.11
C GLU A 224 10.24 19.94 -2.44
N ASP A 225 11.18 19.31 -3.17
CA ASP A 225 11.69 19.73 -4.46
C ASP A 225 10.88 19.21 -5.67
N GLU A 226 9.71 18.58 -5.43
CA GLU A 226 8.81 18.06 -6.47
C GLU A 226 7.41 18.75 -6.40
N PRO A 227 7.32 20.07 -6.66
CA PRO A 227 6.08 20.83 -6.49
C PRO A 227 4.95 20.40 -7.43
N GLU A 228 5.27 19.90 -8.62
CA GLU A 228 4.28 19.41 -9.59
C GLU A 228 3.61 18.11 -9.10
N LEU A 229 4.40 17.15 -8.62
CA LEU A 229 3.87 15.93 -7.99
C LEU A 229 3.05 16.25 -6.75
N ARG A 230 3.48 17.22 -5.93
CA ARG A 230 2.71 17.66 -4.77
C ARG A 230 1.32 18.14 -5.16
N VAL A 231 1.19 18.96 -6.21
CA VAL A 231 -0.14 19.39 -6.69
C VAL A 231 -0.96 18.20 -7.17
N ALA A 232 -0.36 17.31 -7.96
CA ALA A 232 -1.07 16.15 -8.52
C ALA A 232 -1.54 15.13 -7.44
N LEU A 233 -0.81 15.05 -6.32
CA LEU A 233 -1.09 14.22 -5.15
C LEU A 233 -1.79 14.97 -4.01
N SER A 234 -2.43 16.11 -4.27
CA SER A 234 -3.10 16.92 -3.22
C SER A 234 -4.59 16.62 -3.04
N ILE A 235 -5.16 15.77 -3.90
CA ILE A 235 -6.59 15.49 -3.97
C ILE A 235 -6.76 13.97 -4.03
N PRO A 236 -7.74 13.37 -3.33
CA PRO A 236 -8.04 11.94 -3.49
C PRO A 236 -8.60 11.63 -4.89
N ALA A 237 -8.79 10.34 -5.19
CA ALA A 237 -9.50 9.93 -6.39
C ALA A 237 -10.92 10.51 -6.35
N ASN A 238 -11.40 11.02 -7.49
CA ASN A 238 -12.67 11.71 -7.59
C ASN A 238 -13.32 11.49 -8.96
N THR A 239 -14.48 12.11 -9.18
CA THR A 239 -15.30 11.89 -10.37
C THR A 239 -14.60 12.27 -11.69
N LEU A 240 -13.58 13.12 -11.65
CA LEU A 240 -12.80 13.51 -12.83
C LEU A 240 -11.87 12.40 -13.31
N ASP A 241 -11.51 11.45 -12.44
CA ASP A 241 -10.61 10.34 -12.79
C ASP A 241 -11.34 9.20 -13.52
N ARG A 242 -12.69 9.26 -13.61
CA ARG A 242 -13.51 8.29 -14.35
C ARG A 242 -13.20 6.84 -13.94
N TRP A 243 -13.12 6.58 -12.65
CA TRP A 243 -12.73 5.28 -12.12
C TRP A 243 -13.92 4.50 -11.56
N ILE A 244 -13.77 3.18 -11.51
CA ILE A 244 -14.72 2.25 -10.88
C ILE A 244 -13.96 1.23 -10.01
N PRO A 245 -14.43 0.90 -8.80
CA PRO A 245 -13.83 -0.18 -8.01
C PRO A 245 -13.94 -1.53 -8.72
N VAL A 246 -12.89 -2.37 -8.67
CA VAL A 246 -12.84 -3.68 -9.34
C VAL A 246 -14.04 -4.57 -9.02
N ALA A 247 -14.49 -4.62 -7.77
CA ALA A 247 -15.65 -5.41 -7.38
C ALA A 247 -16.95 -4.99 -8.12
N TRP A 248 -17.10 -3.71 -8.45
CA TRP A 248 -18.23 -3.22 -9.24
C TRP A 248 -17.99 -3.40 -10.74
N ALA A 249 -16.75 -3.25 -11.21
CA ALA A 249 -16.38 -3.52 -12.59
C ALA A 249 -16.76 -4.96 -12.97
N GLU A 250 -16.38 -5.95 -12.15
CA GLU A 250 -16.72 -7.35 -12.35
C GLU A 250 -18.23 -7.60 -12.38
N GLN A 251 -18.97 -7.06 -11.41
CA GLN A 251 -20.43 -7.23 -11.34
C GLN A 251 -21.17 -6.61 -12.53
N LEU A 252 -20.64 -5.53 -13.08
CA LEU A 252 -21.21 -4.82 -14.22
C LEU A 252 -20.66 -5.30 -15.57
N GLY A 253 -19.74 -6.29 -15.58
CA GLY A 253 -19.15 -6.84 -16.79
C GLY A 253 -18.18 -5.90 -17.51
N PHE A 254 -17.56 -4.96 -16.79
CA PHE A 254 -16.46 -4.17 -17.33
C PHE A 254 -15.21 -5.07 -17.50
N PRO A 255 -14.36 -4.80 -18.51
CA PRO A 255 -13.06 -5.45 -18.61
C PRO A 255 -12.21 -5.13 -17.37
N VAL A 256 -11.63 -6.15 -16.75
CA VAL A 256 -10.71 -6.06 -15.59
C VAL A 256 -9.33 -6.54 -15.96
#